data_AF-A0A2G8XUS7-F1
#
_entry.id   AF-A0A2G8XUS7-F1
#
_cell.length_a   1.000
_cell.length_b   1.000
_cell.length_c   1.000
_cell.angle_alpha   90.00
_cell.angle_beta   90.00
_cell.angle_gamma   90.00
#
_symmetry.space_group_name_H-M   'P 1'
#
loop_
_entity.id
_entity.type
_entity.pdbx_description
1 polymer ?
#
loop_
_entity_poly.entity_id
_entity_poly.type
_entity_poly.pdbx_seq_one_letter_code
_entity_poly.pdbx_strand_id
1 'polypeptide(L)'
;MGLEALPHWFSNVPWLHVYLGFSVSVECFEQYLNARQLRRYDEAKPPEKLAHLVTEEEYAKTNAYNKDKMRFGIFSSLFQTSISLLSTACFLGPFLWRLAGNLVGKNSNEYSQSLADLALSAVIGECISTPFQLYADFVVEEKHGFNKKTLGIFVKDKLLSLGLTGLIGGPLACAAIWLIKWGGKSFYLWLWGFSVATTIALMFVYPNFIAPLFNKFEPLKDEELRGKICEL
;
A
#
# COMPACT_ATOMS: atom_id res chain seq x y z
N MET A 1 1.26 -26.07 -17.29
CA MET A 1 0.04 -26.08 -18.13
C MET A 1 0.40 -25.28 -19.37
N GLY A 2 0.59 -25.94 -20.51
CA GLY A 2 1.09 -25.27 -21.72
C GLY A 2 0.08 -24.23 -22.22
N LEU A 3 0.59 -23.12 -22.75
CA LEU A 3 -0.19 -22.02 -23.34
C LEU A 3 -1.17 -22.48 -24.44
N GLU A 4 -1.04 -23.72 -24.92
CA GLU A 4 -1.90 -24.36 -25.92
C GLU A 4 -3.28 -24.81 -25.41
N ALA A 5 -3.52 -24.83 -24.09
CA ALA A 5 -4.80 -25.25 -23.51
C ALA A 5 -5.79 -24.11 -23.25
N LEU A 6 -5.43 -22.86 -23.57
CA LEU A 6 -6.32 -21.72 -23.38
C LEU A 6 -7.30 -21.62 -24.56
N PRO A 7 -8.60 -21.38 -24.30
CA PRO A 7 -9.57 -21.19 -25.37
C PRO A 7 -9.10 -20.10 -26.35
N HIS A 8 -9.28 -20.31 -27.66
CA HIS A 8 -8.83 -19.37 -28.70
C HIS A 8 -9.32 -17.93 -28.49
N TRP A 9 -10.47 -17.73 -27.85
CA TRP A 9 -10.97 -16.39 -27.51
C TRP A 9 -10.07 -15.65 -26.53
N PHE A 10 -9.41 -16.34 -25.59
CA PHE A 10 -8.58 -15.74 -24.54
C PHE A 10 -7.23 -15.24 -25.07
N SER A 11 -6.63 -15.99 -26.01
CA SER A 11 -5.32 -15.64 -26.59
C SER A 11 -5.36 -14.43 -27.52
N ASN A 12 -6.54 -14.13 -28.11
CA ASN A 12 -6.72 -13.01 -29.03
C ASN A 12 -7.10 -11.69 -28.33
N VAL A 13 -7.33 -11.72 -27.01
CA VAL A 13 -7.65 -10.50 -26.26
C VAL A 13 -6.40 -9.62 -26.15
N PRO A 14 -6.48 -8.33 -26.49
CA PRO A 14 -5.39 -7.40 -26.30
C PRO A 14 -5.26 -7.01 -24.82
N TRP A 15 -4.79 -7.94 -23.98
CA TRP A 15 -4.77 -7.82 -22.50
C TRP A 15 -4.13 -6.53 -21.99
N LEU A 16 -3.07 -6.07 -22.65
CA LEU A 16 -2.43 -4.79 -22.33
C LEU A 16 -3.42 -3.62 -22.46
N HIS A 17 -4.12 -3.52 -23.59
CA HIS A 17 -5.07 -2.44 -23.85
C HIS A 17 -6.30 -2.54 -22.94
N VAL A 18 -6.76 -3.76 -22.64
CA VAL A 18 -7.83 -4.00 -21.68
C VAL A 18 -7.44 -3.51 -20.29
N TYR A 19 -6.25 -3.87 -19.81
CA TYR A 19 -5.74 -3.41 -18.52
C TYR A 19 -5.58 -1.88 -18.48
N LEU A 20 -4.95 -1.28 -19.49
CA LEU A 20 -4.75 0.17 -19.54
C LEU A 20 -6.09 0.91 -19.57
N GLY A 21 -7.04 0.47 -20.42
CA GLY A 21 -8.36 1.07 -20.53
C GLY A 21 -9.17 0.94 -19.24
N PHE A 22 -9.12 -0.23 -18.58
CA PHE A 22 -9.78 -0.43 -17.30
C PHE A 22 -9.20 0.46 -16.20
N SER A 23 -7.86 0.49 -16.07
CA SER A 23 -7.17 1.31 -15.07
C SER A 23 -7.46 2.80 -15.25
N VAL A 24 -7.45 3.30 -16.49
CA VAL A 24 -7.85 4.69 -16.79
C VAL A 24 -9.31 4.95 -16.44
N SER A 25 -10.21 4.01 -16.73
CA SER A 25 -11.63 4.16 -16.41
C SER A 25 -11.88 4.25 -14.90
N VAL A 26 -11.20 3.41 -14.12
CA VAL A 26 -11.24 3.45 -12.65
C VAL A 26 -10.70 4.78 -12.13
N GLU A 27 -9.53 5.21 -12.61
CA GLU A 27 -8.93 6.49 -12.22
C GLU A 27 -9.87 7.66 -12.53
N CYS A 28 -10.45 7.72 -13.74
CA CYS A 28 -11.41 8.77 -14.09
C CYS A 28 -12.64 8.77 -13.17
N PHE A 29 -13.13 7.60 -12.79
CA PHE A 29 -14.27 7.48 -11.88
C PHE A 29 -13.91 7.96 -10.46
N GLU A 30 -12.75 7.58 -9.93
CA GLU A 30 -12.28 8.05 -8.63
C GLU A 30 -12.07 9.56 -8.63
N GLN A 31 -11.46 10.13 -9.68
CA GLN A 31 -11.29 11.57 -9.80
C GLN A 31 -12.61 12.32 -9.93
N TYR A 32 -13.62 11.73 -10.57
CA TYR A 32 -14.98 12.26 -10.57
C TYR A 32 -15.58 12.33 -9.15
N LEU A 33 -15.43 11.27 -8.35
CA LEU A 33 -15.90 11.25 -6.96
C LEU A 33 -15.15 12.28 -6.11
N ASN A 34 -13.81 12.34 -6.24
CA ASN A 34 -12.97 13.30 -5.52
C ASN A 34 -13.35 14.75 -5.87
N ALA A 35 -13.61 15.04 -7.15
CA ALA A 35 -14.05 16.37 -7.57
C ALA A 35 -15.41 16.75 -6.98
N ARG A 36 -16.35 15.79 -6.87
CA ARG A 36 -17.64 16.02 -6.20
C ARG A 36 -17.47 16.30 -4.72
N GLN A 37 -16.63 15.53 -4.04
CA GLN A 37 -16.35 15.73 -2.62
C GLN A 37 -15.64 17.07 -2.38
N LEU A 38 -14.72 17.46 -3.26
CA LEU A 38 -14.00 18.73 -3.15
C LEU A 38 -14.94 19.94 -3.18
N ARG A 39 -15.97 19.91 -4.05
CA ARG A 39 -17.01 20.96 -4.11
C ARG A 39 -17.79 21.07 -2.80
N ARG A 40 -17.97 19.95 -2.09
CA ARG A 40 -18.69 19.94 -0.81
C ARG A 40 -17.91 20.64 0.30
N TYR A 41 -16.58 20.63 0.25
CA TYR A 41 -15.73 21.34 1.23
C TYR A 41 -15.72 22.86 1.07
N ASP A 42 -16.27 23.41 -0.02
CA ASP A 42 -16.42 24.87 -0.18
C ASP A 42 -17.54 25.46 0.69
N GLU A 43 -18.39 24.63 1.27
CA GLU A 43 -19.44 25.07 2.19
C GLU A 43 -18.85 25.40 3.55
N ALA A 44 -18.93 26.68 3.94
CA ALA A 44 -18.37 27.17 5.20
C ALA A 44 -19.22 26.86 6.44
N LYS A 45 -20.50 26.51 6.27
CA LYS A 45 -21.44 26.31 7.37
C LYS A 45 -21.73 24.83 7.63
N PRO A 46 -21.76 24.40 8.90
CA PRO A 46 -22.18 23.04 9.23
C PRO A 46 -23.65 22.84 8.84
N PRO A 47 -24.05 21.62 8.43
CA PRO A 47 -25.46 21.27 8.29
C PRO A 47 -26.22 21.53 9.59
N GLU A 48 -27.50 21.93 9.52
CA GLU A 48 -28.31 22.26 10.71
C GLU A 48 -28.32 21.15 11.76
N LYS A 49 -28.29 19.89 11.32
CA LYS A 49 -28.22 18.71 12.21
C LYS A 49 -26.94 18.63 13.04
N LEU A 50 -25.86 19.30 12.63
CA LEU A 50 -24.55 19.29 13.28
C LEU A 50 -24.19 20.62 13.95
N ALA A 51 -24.99 21.67 13.74
CA ALA A 51 -24.72 23.01 14.27
C ALA A 51 -24.66 23.06 15.82
N HIS A 52 -25.25 22.08 16.51
CA HIS A 52 -25.19 21.95 17.98
C HIS A 52 -23.97 21.17 18.49
N LEU A 53 -23.23 20.49 17.61
CA LEU A 53 -22.07 19.65 17.96
C LEU A 53 -20.74 20.29 17.56
N VAL A 54 -20.74 21.12 16.51
CA VAL A 54 -19.53 21.66 15.90
C VAL A 54 -19.70 23.15 15.65
N THR A 55 -18.73 23.93 16.11
CA THR A 55 -18.71 25.38 15.85
C THR A 55 -18.43 25.68 14.38
N GLU A 56 -18.84 26.85 13.88
CA GLU A 56 -18.56 27.25 12.49
C GLU A 56 -17.04 27.32 12.21
N GLU A 57 -16.25 27.74 13.19
CA GLU A 57 -14.78 27.83 13.08
C GLU A 57 -14.13 26.45 12.97
N GLU A 58 -14.50 25.51 13.83
CA GLU A 58 -13.99 24.13 13.78
C GLU A 58 -14.39 23.43 12.48
N TYR A 59 -15.62 23.67 12.00
CA TYR A 59 -16.10 23.13 10.74
C TYR A 59 -15.30 23.69 9.55
N ALA A 60 -15.08 25.01 9.50
CA ALA A 60 -14.28 25.64 8.45
C ALA A 60 -12.83 25.15 8.45
N LYS A 61 -12.22 24.99 9.64
CA LYS A 61 -10.87 24.43 9.79
C LYS A 61 -10.79 22.99 9.30
N THR A 62 -11.78 22.17 9.64
CA THR A 62 -11.88 20.77 9.20
C THR A 62 -12.03 20.68 7.67
N ASN A 63 -12.85 21.54 7.07
CA ASN A 63 -13.01 21.60 5.62
C ASN A 63 -11.73 22.07 4.92
N ALA A 64 -11.01 23.05 5.47
CA ALA A 64 -9.72 23.49 4.93
C ALA A 64 -8.68 22.35 4.95
N TYR A 65 -8.59 21.60 6.06
CA TYR A 65 -7.74 20.40 6.16
C TYR A 65 -8.11 19.35 5.12
N ASN A 66 -9.39 18.96 5.06
CA ASN A 66 -9.86 17.95 4.12
C ASN A 66 -9.66 18.38 2.66
N LYS A 67 -9.79 19.68 2.36
CA LYS A 67 -9.56 20.23 1.02
C LYS A 67 -8.10 20.14 0.60
N ASP A 68 -7.17 20.51 1.48
CA ASP A 68 -5.73 20.38 1.20
C ASP A 68 -5.32 18.92 1.03
N LYS A 69 -5.79 18.04 1.93
CA LYS A 69 -5.56 16.60 1.86
C LYS A 69 -6.11 15.98 0.59
N MET A 70 -7.33 16.34 0.19
CA MET A 70 -7.97 15.85 -1.03
C MET A 70 -7.23 16.34 -2.28
N ARG A 71 -6.86 17.61 -2.35
CA ARG A 71 -6.10 18.16 -3.49
C ARG A 71 -4.75 17.46 -3.67
N PHE A 72 -4.05 17.24 -2.58
CA PHE A 72 -2.80 16.49 -2.60
C PHE A 72 -3.04 15.02 -2.99
N GLY A 73 -4.08 14.39 -2.45
CA GLY A 73 -4.46 13.02 -2.79
C GLY A 73 -4.80 12.83 -4.26
N ILE A 74 -5.53 13.76 -4.88
CA ILE A 74 -5.81 13.80 -6.33
C ILE A 74 -4.50 13.88 -7.13
N PHE A 75 -3.60 14.79 -6.76
CA PHE A 75 -2.33 14.93 -7.47
C PHE A 75 -1.45 13.68 -7.33
N SER A 76 -1.35 13.14 -6.12
CA SER A 76 -0.55 11.95 -5.84
C SER A 76 -1.09 10.71 -6.55
N SER A 77 -2.42 10.48 -6.52
CA SER A 77 -3.05 9.37 -7.24
C SER A 77 -2.81 9.44 -8.74
N LEU A 78 -3.07 10.60 -9.36
CA LEU A 78 -2.82 10.80 -10.78
C LEU A 78 -1.37 10.51 -11.17
N PHE A 79 -0.41 10.96 -10.37
CA PHE A 79 1.00 10.72 -10.62
C PHE A 79 1.36 9.23 -10.49
N GLN A 80 0.92 8.56 -9.42
CA GLN A 80 1.16 7.14 -9.19
C GLN A 80 0.52 6.27 -10.28
N THR A 81 -0.72 6.57 -10.67
CA THR A 81 -1.42 5.89 -11.77
C THR A 81 -0.70 6.14 -13.09
N SER A 82 -0.24 7.36 -13.37
CA SER A 82 0.53 7.65 -14.58
C SER A 82 1.82 6.83 -14.64
N ILE A 83 2.56 6.74 -13.53
CA ILE A 83 3.77 5.90 -13.45
C ILE A 83 3.41 4.43 -13.66
N SER A 84 2.35 3.93 -13.03
CA SER A 84 1.91 2.54 -13.16
C SER A 84 1.54 2.18 -14.61
N LEU A 85 0.77 3.06 -15.28
CA LEU A 85 0.40 2.92 -16.69
C LEU A 85 1.62 2.97 -17.61
N LEU A 86 2.51 3.96 -17.42
CA LEU A 86 3.74 4.09 -18.22
C LEU A 86 4.66 2.88 -18.01
N SER A 87 4.83 2.44 -16.76
CA SER A 87 5.65 1.28 -16.43
C SER A 87 5.11 0.00 -17.08
N THR A 88 3.78 -0.13 -17.15
CA THR A 88 3.14 -1.27 -17.82
C THR A 88 3.26 -1.16 -19.35
N ALA A 89 2.99 0.01 -19.92
CA ALA A 89 3.07 0.24 -21.37
C ALA A 89 4.49 0.10 -21.92
N CYS A 90 5.50 0.50 -21.14
CA CYS A 90 6.92 0.37 -21.49
C CYS A 90 7.53 -0.98 -21.10
N PHE A 91 6.74 -1.93 -20.59
CA PHE A 91 7.21 -3.25 -20.14
C PHE A 91 8.37 -3.17 -19.13
N LEU A 92 8.25 -2.29 -18.13
CA LEU A 92 9.26 -2.13 -17.09
C LEU A 92 9.43 -3.41 -16.25
N GLY A 93 8.37 -4.20 -16.06
CA GLY A 93 8.45 -5.49 -15.34
C GLY A 93 9.46 -6.47 -15.96
N PRO A 94 9.32 -6.85 -17.24
CA PRO A 94 10.33 -7.65 -17.92
C PRO A 94 11.74 -7.06 -17.91
N PHE A 95 11.87 -5.73 -17.93
CA PHE A 95 13.15 -5.06 -17.79
C PHE A 95 13.77 -5.27 -16.40
N LEU A 96 12.99 -5.08 -15.33
CA LEU A 96 13.43 -5.32 -13.95
C LEU A 96 13.79 -6.79 -13.72
N TRP A 97 13.02 -7.71 -14.28
CA TRP A 97 13.33 -9.14 -14.22
C TRP A 97 14.69 -9.48 -14.83
N ARG A 98 15.02 -8.87 -15.98
CA ARG A 98 16.35 -9.04 -16.62
C ARG A 98 17.46 -8.40 -15.80
N LEU A 99 17.20 -7.23 -15.22
CA LEU A 99 18.14 -6.56 -14.33
C LEU A 99 18.43 -7.42 -13.09
N ALA A 100 17.39 -7.97 -12.46
CA ALA A 100 17.51 -8.90 -11.34
C ALA A 100 18.36 -10.12 -11.71
N GLY A 101 18.12 -10.73 -12.88
CA GLY A 101 18.93 -11.86 -13.37
C GLY A 101 20.41 -11.50 -13.57
N ASN A 102 20.69 -10.29 -14.07
CA ASN A 102 22.05 -9.79 -14.22
C ASN A 102 22.74 -9.54 -12.87
N LEU A 103 22.01 -9.05 -11.86
CA LEU A 103 22.54 -8.79 -10.52
C LEU A 103 22.92 -10.08 -9.77
N VAL A 104 22.09 -11.12 -9.89
CA VAL A 104 22.34 -12.40 -9.19
C VAL A 104 23.28 -13.31 -9.99
N GLY A 105 23.42 -13.09 -11.29
CA GLY A 105 24.36 -13.79 -12.17
C GLY A 105 23.76 -15.00 -12.91
N LYS A 106 24.43 -15.42 -13.99
CA LYS A 106 23.92 -16.42 -14.97
C LYS A 106 23.67 -17.83 -14.42
N ASN A 107 24.27 -18.19 -13.28
CA ASN A 107 24.10 -19.50 -12.63
C ASN A 107 23.14 -19.44 -11.42
N SER A 108 22.36 -18.36 -11.30
CA SER A 108 21.46 -18.19 -10.18
C SER A 108 20.18 -19.02 -10.31
N ASN A 109 19.66 -19.48 -9.18
CA ASN A 109 18.39 -20.19 -9.13
C ASN A 109 17.23 -19.20 -9.24
N GLU A 110 16.10 -19.65 -9.80
CA GLU A 110 14.88 -18.84 -9.98
C GLU A 110 14.40 -18.15 -8.69
N TYR A 111 14.62 -18.78 -7.53
CA TYR A 111 14.32 -18.19 -6.23
C TYR A 111 15.10 -16.90 -5.98
N SER A 112 16.41 -16.91 -6.24
CA SER A 112 17.29 -15.77 -6.02
C SER A 112 16.98 -14.63 -6.98
N GLN A 113 16.69 -14.94 -8.25
CA GLN A 113 16.25 -13.93 -9.23
C GLN A 113 14.90 -13.32 -8.83
N SER A 114 13.95 -14.14 -8.37
CA SER A 114 12.64 -13.65 -7.92
C SER A 114 12.76 -12.74 -6.69
N LEU A 115 13.58 -13.11 -5.71
CA LEU A 115 13.84 -12.27 -4.54
C LEU A 115 14.52 -10.95 -4.91
N ALA A 116 15.48 -10.98 -5.85
CA ALA A 116 16.15 -9.78 -6.33
C ALA A 116 15.19 -8.85 -7.09
N ASP A 117 14.30 -9.40 -7.91
CA ASP A 117 13.26 -8.64 -8.61
C ASP A 117 12.27 -8.00 -7.64
N LEU A 118 11.81 -8.74 -6.63
CA LEU A 118 10.96 -8.21 -5.56
C LEU A 118 11.65 -7.09 -4.78
N ALA A 119 12.94 -7.26 -4.43
CA ALA A 119 13.71 -6.25 -3.71
C ALA A 119 13.91 -4.98 -4.57
N LEU A 120 14.27 -5.13 -5.84
CA LEU A 120 14.38 -4.00 -6.78
C LEU A 120 13.06 -3.24 -6.91
N SER A 121 11.97 -3.97 -7.13
CA SER A 121 10.64 -3.39 -7.28
C SER A 121 10.20 -2.66 -6.01
N ALA A 122 10.46 -3.23 -4.83
CA ALA A 122 10.16 -2.60 -3.56
C ALA A 122 10.96 -1.30 -3.35
N VAL A 123 12.27 -1.31 -3.63
CA VAL A 123 13.12 -0.12 -3.50
C VAL A 123 12.69 0.98 -4.48
N ILE A 124 12.41 0.63 -5.74
CA ILE A 124 11.93 1.60 -6.74
C ILE A 124 10.59 2.20 -6.30
N GLY A 125 9.64 1.36 -5.84
CA GLY A 125 8.35 1.82 -5.34
C GLY A 125 8.49 2.74 -4.13
N GLU A 126 9.41 2.45 -3.22
CA GLU A 126 9.69 3.30 -2.06
C GLU A 126 10.31 4.64 -2.49
N CYS A 127 11.26 4.64 -3.42
CA CYS A 127 11.84 5.87 -3.97
C CYS A 127 10.79 6.76 -4.66
N ILE A 128 9.83 6.18 -5.35
CA ILE A 128 8.75 6.91 -6.04
C ILE A 128 7.74 7.47 -5.04
N SER A 129 7.41 6.71 -3.98
CA SER A 129 6.36 7.08 -3.03
C SER A 129 6.86 7.95 -1.86
N THR A 130 8.13 7.83 -1.46
CA THR A 130 8.72 8.59 -0.35
C THR A 130 8.54 10.11 -0.48
N PRO A 131 8.79 10.77 -1.64
CA PRO A 131 8.62 12.22 -1.77
C PRO A 131 7.18 12.68 -1.48
N PHE A 132 6.18 11.89 -1.90
CA PHE A 132 4.78 12.18 -1.63
C PHE A 132 4.43 12.02 -0.16
N GLN A 133 4.98 11.00 0.50
CA GLN A 133 4.75 10.78 1.92
C GLN A 133 5.41 11.87 2.78
N LEU A 134 6.61 12.32 2.39
CA LEU A 134 7.27 13.46 3.01
C LEU A 134 6.43 14.73 2.87
N TYR A 135 5.88 14.99 1.67
CA TYR A 135 5.00 16.14 1.48
C TYR A 135 3.70 16.03 2.29
N ALA A 136 3.10 14.84 2.34
CA ALA A 136 1.90 14.60 3.13
C ALA A 136 2.14 14.90 4.61
N ASP A 137 3.17 14.30 5.21
CA ASP A 137 3.45 14.43 6.65
C ASP A 137 3.99 15.84 7.00
N PHE A 138 5.01 16.33 6.29
CA PHE A 138 5.75 17.53 6.68
C PHE A 138 5.24 18.83 6.04
N VAL A 139 4.29 18.77 5.10
CA VAL A 139 3.66 19.96 4.52
C VAL A 139 2.17 19.98 4.80
N VAL A 140 1.42 18.93 4.43
CA VAL A 140 -0.03 18.92 4.60
C VAL A 140 -0.41 18.77 6.08
N GLU A 141 0.06 17.71 6.75
CA GLU A 141 -0.27 17.47 8.16
C GLU A 141 0.38 18.53 9.08
N GLU A 142 1.59 18.99 8.77
CA GLU A 142 2.26 20.07 9.51
C GLU A 142 1.50 21.40 9.43
N LYS A 143 1.00 21.79 8.24
CA LYS A 143 0.19 23.00 8.05
C LYS A 143 -1.03 23.05 8.96
N HIS A 144 -1.60 21.89 9.27
CA HIS A 144 -2.80 21.77 10.12
C HIS A 144 -2.47 21.38 11.58
N GLY A 145 -1.19 21.26 11.92
CA GLY A 145 -0.71 20.97 13.29
C GLY A 145 -0.87 19.52 13.75
N PHE A 146 -1.18 18.61 12.82
CA PHE A 146 -1.37 17.18 13.10
C PHE A 146 -0.07 16.39 13.08
N ASN A 147 0.96 16.87 12.37
CA ASN A 147 2.22 16.15 12.34
C ASN A 147 2.91 16.17 13.71
N LYS A 148 3.27 14.98 14.19
CA LYS A 148 4.09 14.75 15.39
C LYS A 148 5.34 13.93 15.07
N LYS A 149 5.54 13.56 13.81
CA LYS A 149 6.69 12.77 13.37
C LYS A 149 7.87 13.71 13.13
N THR A 150 9.05 13.29 13.58
CA THR A 150 10.31 13.91 13.17
C THR A 150 10.86 13.20 11.93
N LEU A 151 11.72 13.87 11.17
CA LEU A 151 12.36 13.26 9.99
C LEU A 151 13.20 12.02 10.36
N GLY A 152 13.80 12.01 11.56
CA GLY A 152 14.51 10.84 12.08
C GLY A 152 13.60 9.64 12.33
N ILE A 153 12.41 9.86 12.90
CA ILE A 153 11.40 8.80 13.09
C ILE A 153 10.92 8.29 11.73
N PHE A 154 10.61 9.21 10.81
CA PHE A 154 10.16 8.86 9.46
C PHE A 154 11.16 7.93 8.74
N VAL A 155 12.44 8.30 8.69
CA VAL A 155 13.48 7.49 8.02
C VAL A 155 13.71 6.16 8.74
N LYS A 156 13.72 6.16 10.08
CA LYS A 156 13.85 4.93 10.87
C LYS A 156 12.72 3.96 10.56
N ASP A 157 11.48 4.42 10.60
CA ASP A 157 10.30 3.59 10.36
C ASP A 157 10.29 3.04 8.94
N LYS A 158 10.80 3.82 7.96
CA LYS A 158 10.97 3.37 6.58
C LYS A 158 11.99 2.25 6.43
N LEU A 159 13.18 2.43 6.97
CA LEU A 159 14.22 1.40 6.90
C LEU A 159 13.80 0.13 7.65
N LEU A 160 13.16 0.28 8.80
CA LEU A 160 12.62 -0.83 9.58
C LEU A 160 11.51 -1.57 8.81
N SER A 161 10.59 -0.84 8.17
CA SER A 161 9.52 -1.42 7.36
C SER A 161 10.06 -2.19 6.15
N LEU A 162 11.04 -1.63 5.42
CA LEU A 162 11.70 -2.30 4.31
C LEU A 162 12.43 -3.57 4.78
N GLY A 163 13.16 -3.48 5.89
CA GLY A 163 13.87 -4.61 6.49
C GLY A 163 12.92 -5.74 6.89
N LEU A 164 11.81 -5.41 7.57
CA LEU A 164 10.80 -6.39 7.97
C LEU A 164 10.09 -7.00 6.75
N THR A 165 9.79 -6.20 5.72
CA THR A 165 9.20 -6.67 4.47
C THR A 165 10.12 -7.68 3.79
N GLY A 166 11.43 -7.41 3.72
CA GLY A 166 12.40 -8.37 3.19
C GLY A 166 12.55 -9.62 4.06
N LEU A 167 12.66 -9.44 5.39
CA LEU A 167 12.89 -10.52 6.35
C LEU A 167 11.72 -11.50 6.44
N ILE A 168 10.48 -11.00 6.39
CA ILE A 168 9.27 -11.82 6.48
C ILE A 168 8.79 -12.19 5.08
N GLY A 169 8.68 -11.21 4.18
CA GLY A 169 8.17 -11.42 2.83
C GLY A 169 9.10 -12.28 1.96
N GLY A 170 10.41 -12.20 2.13
CA GLY A 170 11.37 -13.01 1.37
C GLY A 170 11.18 -14.52 1.57
N PRO A 171 11.24 -15.04 2.81
CA PRO A 171 10.97 -16.45 3.11
C PRO A 171 9.58 -16.89 2.66
N LEU A 172 8.55 -16.06 2.87
CA LEU A 172 7.19 -16.36 2.42
C LEU A 172 7.09 -16.46 0.90
N ALA A 173 7.75 -15.56 0.16
CA ALA A 173 7.82 -15.61 -1.29
C ALA A 173 8.53 -16.87 -1.78
N CYS A 174 9.66 -17.25 -1.16
CA CYS A 174 10.35 -18.51 -1.46
C CYS A 174 9.46 -19.73 -1.21
N ALA A 175 8.74 -19.76 -0.08
CA ALA A 175 7.81 -20.83 0.23
C ALA A 175 6.66 -20.91 -0.79
N ALA A 176 6.10 -19.75 -1.18
CA ALA A 176 5.07 -19.69 -2.21
C ALA A 176 5.57 -20.22 -3.57
N ILE A 177 6.74 -19.77 -4.04
CA ILE A 177 7.35 -20.28 -5.28
C ILE A 177 7.58 -21.78 -5.20
N TRP A 178 8.08 -22.27 -4.07
CA TRP A 178 8.29 -23.70 -3.85
C TRP A 178 6.98 -24.49 -3.90
N LEU A 179 5.91 -24.01 -3.26
CA LEU A 179 4.59 -24.64 -3.30
C LEU A 179 3.99 -24.66 -4.71
N ILE A 180 4.20 -23.61 -5.49
CA ILE A 180 3.76 -23.57 -6.90
C ILE A 180 4.45 -24.66 -7.71
N LYS A 181 5.77 -24.83 -7.52
CA LYS A 181 6.56 -25.85 -8.23
C LYS A 181 6.23 -27.27 -7.79
N TRP A 182 6.03 -27.47 -6.49
CA TRP A 182 5.78 -28.78 -5.90
C TRP A 182 4.33 -29.24 -6.06
N GLY A 183 3.35 -28.34 -5.94
CA GLY A 183 1.93 -28.66 -5.81
C GLY A 183 1.24 -29.18 -7.09
N GLY A 184 1.94 -29.26 -8.22
CA GLY A 184 1.42 -29.88 -9.45
C GLY A 184 0.13 -29.24 -9.96
N LYS A 185 -0.89 -30.05 -10.32
CA LYS A 185 -2.18 -29.54 -10.82
C LYS A 185 -3.03 -28.84 -9.75
N SER A 186 -2.79 -29.15 -8.47
CA SER A 186 -3.55 -28.62 -7.34
C SER A 186 -2.75 -27.60 -6.52
N PHE A 187 -1.70 -27.01 -7.10
CA PHE A 187 -0.82 -26.06 -6.41
C PHE A 187 -1.59 -24.89 -5.79
N TYR A 188 -2.69 -24.47 -6.40
CA TYR A 188 -3.54 -23.38 -5.92
C TYR A 188 -4.19 -23.69 -4.56
N LEU A 189 -4.55 -24.96 -4.27
CA LEU A 189 -5.10 -25.35 -2.97
C LEU A 189 -4.03 -25.27 -1.87
N TRP A 190 -2.80 -25.69 -2.19
CA TRP A 190 -1.66 -25.59 -1.28
C TRP A 190 -1.27 -24.15 -1.02
N LEU A 191 -1.22 -23.31 -2.06
CA LEU A 191 -0.95 -21.88 -1.92
C LEU A 191 -2.04 -21.17 -1.12
N TRP A 192 -3.31 -21.54 -1.33
CA TRP A 192 -4.43 -21.03 -0.54
C TRP A 192 -4.31 -21.42 0.94
N GLY A 193 -4.08 -22.70 1.24
CA GLY A 193 -3.90 -23.16 2.62
C GLY A 193 -2.70 -22.51 3.31
N PHE A 194 -1.58 -22.36 2.58
CA PHE A 194 -0.41 -21.62 3.06
C PHE A 194 -0.72 -20.15 3.33
N SER A 195 -1.47 -19.48 2.45
CA SER A 195 -1.90 -18.09 2.65
C SER A 195 -2.78 -17.97 3.89
N VAL A 196 -3.77 -18.84 4.07
CA VAL A 196 -4.63 -18.85 5.28
C VAL A 196 -3.80 -19.05 6.54
N ALA A 197 -2.91 -20.05 6.55
CA ALA A 197 -2.06 -20.34 7.70
C ALA A 197 -1.13 -19.16 8.02
N THR A 198 -0.53 -18.54 7.00
CA THR A 198 0.34 -17.37 7.15
C THR A 198 -0.44 -16.18 7.70
N THR A 199 -1.65 -15.91 7.19
CA THR A 199 -2.50 -14.82 7.70
C THR A 199 -2.85 -15.03 9.17
N ILE A 200 -3.26 -16.23 9.56
CA ILE A 200 -3.56 -16.54 10.97
C ILE A 200 -2.30 -16.36 11.82
N ALA A 201 -1.15 -16.86 11.38
CA ALA A 201 0.11 -16.68 12.11
C ALA A 201 0.45 -15.18 12.28
N LEU A 202 0.32 -14.39 11.22
CA LEU A 202 0.60 -12.95 11.26
C LEU A 202 -0.39 -12.18 12.14
N MET A 203 -1.63 -12.63 12.32
CA MET A 203 -2.56 -12.02 13.29
C MET A 203 -2.04 -12.07 14.72
N PHE A 204 -1.27 -13.11 15.09
CA PHE A 204 -0.62 -13.20 16.41
C PHE A 204 0.76 -12.56 16.42
N VAL A 205 1.54 -12.72 15.36
CA VAL A 205 2.91 -12.19 15.30
C VAL A 205 2.92 -10.66 15.23
N TYR A 206 1.99 -10.07 14.49
CA TYR A 206 1.96 -8.62 14.27
C TYR A 206 1.83 -7.79 15.56
N PRO A 207 0.78 -7.96 16.39
CA PRO A 207 0.60 -7.14 17.58
C PRO A 207 1.69 -7.38 18.64
N ASN A 208 2.22 -8.60 18.72
CA ASN A 208 3.15 -8.99 19.78
C ASN A 208 4.62 -8.69 19.45
N PHE A 209 5.02 -8.75 18.17
CA PHE A 209 6.42 -8.63 17.77
C PHE A 209 6.69 -7.51 16.76
N ILE A 210 5.76 -7.23 15.84
CA ILE A 210 5.99 -6.24 14.78
C ILE A 210 5.61 -4.84 15.27
N ALA A 211 4.39 -4.67 15.78
CA ALA A 211 3.89 -3.38 16.23
C ALA A 211 4.79 -2.71 17.30
N PRO A 212 5.37 -3.44 18.29
CA PRO A 212 6.26 -2.85 19.30
C PRO A 212 7.59 -2.33 18.75
N LEU A 213 8.00 -2.71 17.54
CA LEU A 213 9.21 -2.17 16.92
C LEU A 213 9.00 -0.73 16.42
N PHE A 214 7.75 -0.39 16.08
CA PHE A 214 7.35 0.94 15.61
C PHE A 214 6.83 1.82 16.75
N ASN A 215 6.12 1.23 17.71
CA ASN A 215 5.40 1.95 18.75
C ASN A 215 5.82 1.54 20.15
N LYS A 216 5.77 2.49 21.08
CA LYS A 216 5.93 2.21 22.51
C LYS A 216 4.58 1.83 23.09
N PHE A 217 4.49 0.62 23.62
CA PHE A 217 3.31 0.15 24.36
C PHE A 217 3.59 0.29 25.85
N GLU A 218 2.76 1.06 26.54
CA GLU A 218 2.78 1.20 28.00
C GLU A 218 1.43 0.74 28.58
N PRO A 219 1.42 0.10 29.76
CA PRO A 219 0.17 -0.25 30.43
C PRO A 219 -0.60 1.02 30.81
N LEU A 220 -1.94 0.93 30.78
CA LEU A 220 -2.81 2.03 31.18
C LEU A 220 -2.59 2.36 32.66
N LYS A 221 -2.10 3.58 32.92
CA LYS A 221 -1.75 4.05 34.28
C LYS A 221 -2.96 4.49 35.09
N ASP A 222 -4.02 4.93 34.43
CA ASP A 222 -5.26 5.39 35.07
C ASP A 222 -6.06 4.19 35.58
N GLU A 223 -6.04 3.97 36.89
CA GLU A 223 -6.73 2.86 37.54
C GLU A 223 -8.27 3.01 37.51
N GLU A 224 -8.79 4.24 37.54
CA GLU A 224 -10.23 4.49 37.48
C GLU A 224 -10.77 4.17 36.09
N LEU A 225 -10.10 4.67 35.05
CA LEU A 225 -10.45 4.35 33.66
C LEU A 225 -10.30 2.85 33.38
N ARG A 226 -9.22 2.24 33.90
CA ARG A 226 -9.01 0.80 33.78
C ARG A 226 -10.13 0.00 34.45
N GLY A 227 -10.56 0.41 35.64
CA GLY A 227 -11.69 -0.19 36.36
C GLY A 227 -12.96 -0.17 35.52
N LYS A 228 -13.33 1.01 34.99
CA LYS A 228 -14.51 1.16 34.13
C LYS A 228 -14.47 0.30 32.86
N ILE A 229 -13.30 0.12 32.25
CA ILE A 229 -13.14 -0.74 31.07
C ILE A 229 -13.29 -2.22 31.43
N CYS A 230 -12.75 -2.65 32.58
CA CYS A 230 -12.82 -4.04 33.02
C CYS A 230 -14.22 -4.45 33.52
N GLU A 231 -15.08 -3.48 33.86
CA GLU A 231 -16.47 -3.72 34.27
C GLU A 231 -17.46 -3.84 33.10
N LEU A 232 -17.06 -3.46 31.88
CA LEU A 232 -17.84 -3.63 30.63
C LEU A 232 -17.72 -5.05 30.06
#